data_AF-A0A4Z0R316-F1
#
_entry.id   AF-A0A4Z0R316-F1
#
_cell.length_a   1.000
_cell.length_b   1.000
_cell.length_c   1.000
_cell.angle_alpha   90.00
_cell.angle_beta   90.00
_cell.angle_gamma   90.00
#
_symmetry.space_group_name_H-M   'P 1'
#
loop_
_entity.id
_entity.type
_entity.pdbx_description
1 polymer ?
#
loop_
_entity_poly.entity_id
_entity_poly.type
_entity_poly.pdbx_seq_one_letter_code
_entity_poly.pdbx_strand_id
1 'polypeptide(L)'
;MKRNLSTLTQFDPERYIAIKPIELLHRIGVITTPAIPNLADISSTWAVIRYIWAFEVSTATSIEPLRLSSEARNIDFHQKGLLSDEIGVGMAAYVMANYMNAPNAIDVEIALRTPAWMAIQHYATSPDYLFYDDINGDVFIVECKGNQTSRNSTYEQLRRGTEQVPSIKFSSGRQATSIIIGTCMLPNNTEVYIIDPPGEKGDGSGFLEPGGKTKKIGSTTWEVIDDEKFVRDINSFDRAKKLSYAGAEAEVIKQLNMELPKNVSRFVNYDPLIEIEENELGDFQGVRYSLPTADGVGVEVFKGLLREVANSFIEKEDYKVNEHLVDFRRKLQIEKSHKQNLNLESNTFSMEKDNSTVINSIGTDGTILQVKVVQQKTRG
;
A
#
# COMPACT_ATOMS: atom_id res chain seq x y z
N MET A 1 -4.55 -12.86 -24.76
CA MET A 1 -3.30 -13.62 -24.56
C MET A 1 -3.12 -13.75 -23.05
N LYS A 2 -3.44 -14.93 -22.47
CA LYS A 2 -3.37 -15.15 -21.02
C LYS A 2 -1.92 -15.01 -20.57
N ARG A 3 -1.57 -13.93 -19.87
CA ARG A 3 -0.29 -13.87 -19.18
C ARG A 3 -0.32 -14.92 -18.09
N ASN A 4 0.71 -15.76 -18.11
CA ASN A 4 0.92 -16.81 -17.15
C ASN A 4 0.97 -16.23 -15.73
N LEU A 5 0.05 -16.65 -14.86
CA LEU A 5 0.20 -16.62 -13.39
C LEU A 5 1.35 -17.53 -12.91
N SER A 6 2.30 -17.88 -13.79
CA SER A 6 3.27 -18.96 -13.58
C SER A 6 4.34 -18.66 -12.54
N THR A 7 4.41 -17.43 -12.03
CA THR A 7 5.31 -17.06 -10.93
C THR A 7 4.75 -17.39 -9.54
N LEU A 8 3.48 -17.79 -9.43
CA LEU A 8 2.86 -18.27 -8.18
C LEU A 8 2.31 -19.70 -8.27
N THR A 9 2.46 -20.38 -9.40
CA THR A 9 1.96 -21.75 -9.59
C THR A 9 2.79 -22.85 -8.92
N GLN A 10 3.70 -22.53 -8.01
CA GLN A 10 4.29 -23.56 -7.18
C GLN A 10 4.15 -23.17 -5.72
N PHE A 11 3.42 -24.01 -4.98
CA PHE A 11 3.51 -24.07 -3.53
C PHE A 11 4.99 -24.19 -3.17
N ASP A 12 5.58 -23.07 -2.75
CA ASP A 12 6.97 -22.94 -2.36
C ASP A 12 7.00 -22.53 -0.87
N PRO A 13 6.73 -23.50 0.04
CA PRO A 13 6.66 -23.23 1.48
C PRO A 13 8.02 -22.82 2.07
N GLU A 14 9.10 -22.93 1.29
CA GLU A 14 10.47 -22.59 1.68
C GLU A 14 10.93 -21.24 1.13
N ARG A 15 10.06 -20.50 0.42
CA ARG A 15 10.43 -19.19 -0.12
C ARG A 15 10.65 -18.18 0.99
N TYR A 16 11.91 -17.79 1.16
CA TYR A 16 12.26 -16.64 2.00
C TYR A 16 11.99 -15.33 1.25
N ILE A 17 11.39 -14.38 1.96
CA ILE A 17 11.11 -13.04 1.46
C ILE A 17 11.92 -12.06 2.31
N ALA A 18 12.90 -11.41 1.70
CA ALA A 18 13.58 -10.29 2.34
C ALA A 18 12.63 -9.09 2.39
N ILE A 19 12.44 -8.54 3.58
CA ILE A 19 11.61 -7.35 3.83
C ILE A 19 12.23 -6.58 5.00
N LYS A 20 12.20 -5.24 4.94
CA LYS A 20 12.52 -4.43 6.11
C LYS A 20 11.25 -3.98 6.83
N PRO A 21 11.25 -3.92 8.18
CA PRO A 21 10.12 -3.40 8.94
C PRO A 21 9.58 -2.06 8.43
N ILE A 22 10.48 -1.15 8.03
CA ILE A 22 10.08 0.17 7.54
C ILE A 22 9.29 0.12 6.21
N GLU A 23 9.55 -0.85 5.34
CA GLU A 23 8.79 -1.04 4.09
C GLU A 23 7.38 -1.52 4.40
N LEU A 24 7.26 -2.43 5.36
CA LEU A 24 5.99 -2.93 5.84
C LEU A 24 5.17 -1.79 6.46
N LEU A 25 5.74 -1.02 7.38
CA LEU A 25 5.07 0.10 8.06
C LEU A 25 4.65 1.18 7.08
N HIS A 26 5.46 1.48 6.07
CA HIS A 26 5.11 2.43 5.02
C HIS A 26 3.85 1.98 4.26
N ARG A 27 3.77 0.70 3.88
CA ARG A 27 2.60 0.15 3.18
C ARG A 27 1.34 0.18 4.03
N ILE A 28 1.44 -0.14 5.33
CA ILE A 28 0.31 -0.01 6.26
C ILE A 28 -0.21 1.43 6.23
N GLY A 29 0.68 2.41 6.42
CA GLY A 29 0.31 3.81 6.43
C GLY A 29 -0.37 4.25 5.14
N VAL A 30 0.17 3.89 3.97
CA VAL A 30 -0.40 4.27 2.66
C VAL A 30 -1.79 3.64 2.43
N ILE A 31 -1.98 2.38 2.79
CA ILE A 31 -3.21 1.64 2.44
C ILE A 31 -4.34 1.92 3.42
N THR A 32 -4.03 2.03 4.71
CA THR A 32 -5.03 2.23 5.77
C THR A 32 -5.39 3.69 5.97
N THR A 33 -4.62 4.64 5.43
CA THR A 33 -4.97 6.06 5.50
C THR A 33 -6.14 6.33 4.55
N PRO A 34 -7.28 6.84 5.08
CA PRO A 34 -8.39 7.25 4.23
C PRO A 34 -7.94 8.36 3.27
N ALA A 35 -8.49 8.39 2.06
CA ALA A 35 -8.23 9.46 1.10
C ALA A 35 -8.98 10.76 1.48
N ILE A 36 -8.64 11.31 2.65
CA ILE A 36 -9.10 12.62 3.10
C ILE A 36 -8.06 13.67 2.66
N PRO A 37 -8.45 14.75 1.98
CA PRO A 37 -7.49 15.76 1.50
C PRO A 37 -6.65 16.43 2.59
N ASN A 38 -7.10 16.37 3.85
CA ASN A 38 -6.42 17.00 4.97
C ASN A 38 -5.60 15.97 5.74
N LEU A 39 -4.32 16.29 5.98
CA LEU A 39 -3.40 15.51 6.80
C LEU A 39 -3.16 14.08 6.28
N ALA A 40 -3.55 13.74 5.05
CA ALA A 40 -3.29 12.41 4.48
C ALA A 40 -1.79 12.13 4.40
N ASP A 41 -0.99 13.16 4.13
CA ASP A 41 0.46 13.17 4.16
C ASP A 41 1.02 12.71 5.53
N ILE A 42 0.63 13.33 6.63
CA ILE A 42 1.07 12.97 7.99
C ILE A 42 0.45 11.63 8.38
N SER A 43 -0.83 11.44 8.07
CA SER A 43 -1.56 10.23 8.40
C SER A 43 -0.92 9.01 7.76
N SER A 44 -0.41 9.09 6.53
CA SER A 44 0.27 7.96 5.88
C SER A 44 1.57 7.52 6.57
N THR A 45 2.05 8.26 7.59
CA THR A 45 3.19 7.86 8.44
C THR A 45 2.77 7.24 9.77
N TRP A 46 1.47 7.19 10.07
CA TRP A 46 0.97 6.81 11.40
C TRP A 46 1.53 5.46 11.85
N ALA A 47 1.62 4.49 10.93
CA ALA A 47 2.10 3.15 11.24
C ALA A 47 3.59 3.14 11.59
N VAL A 48 4.40 3.99 10.96
CA VAL A 48 5.81 4.17 11.30
C VAL A 48 5.93 4.71 12.72
N ILE A 49 5.22 5.79 13.02
CA ILE A 49 5.23 6.42 14.35
C ILE A 49 4.74 5.42 15.42
N ARG A 50 3.68 4.67 15.11
CA ARG A 50 3.02 3.79 16.07
C ARG A 50 3.76 2.49 16.31
N TYR A 51 4.44 1.93 15.32
CA TYR A 51 4.92 0.54 15.36
C TYR A 51 6.38 0.34 15.03
N ILE A 52 7.18 1.39 14.86
CA ILE A 52 8.64 1.22 14.65
C ILE A 52 9.32 0.44 15.79
N TRP A 53 8.84 0.61 17.03
CA TRP A 53 9.33 -0.11 18.21
C TRP A 53 8.88 -1.60 18.25
N ALA A 54 7.94 -1.98 17.40
CA ALA A 54 7.31 -3.29 17.48
C ALA A 54 8.16 -4.42 16.89
N PHE A 55 9.23 -4.10 16.18
CA PHE A 55 10.11 -5.07 15.53
C PHE A 55 11.42 -5.21 16.29
N GLU A 56 11.94 -6.43 16.32
CA GLU A 56 13.26 -6.71 16.88
C GLU A 56 14.33 -6.01 16.03
N VAL A 57 15.24 -5.29 16.68
CA VAL A 57 16.37 -4.64 16.00
C VAL A 57 17.44 -5.70 15.73
N SER A 58 17.62 -6.05 14.46
CA SER A 58 18.75 -6.92 14.08
C SER A 58 20.05 -6.16 14.24
N THR A 59 20.97 -6.74 15.01
CA THR A 59 22.36 -6.24 15.15
C THR A 59 23.32 -7.02 14.26
N ALA A 60 22.81 -8.01 13.53
CA ALA A 60 23.62 -8.90 12.70
C ALA A 60 23.86 -8.30 11.31
N THR A 61 25.01 -8.62 10.74
CA THR A 61 25.36 -8.28 9.35
C THR A 61 24.73 -9.24 8.33
N SER A 62 23.85 -10.15 8.76
CA SER A 62 23.19 -11.16 7.94
C SER A 62 21.67 -11.00 7.96
N ILE A 63 20.99 -11.49 6.92
CA ILE A 63 19.52 -11.53 6.86
C ILE A 63 19.00 -12.41 8.00
N GLU A 64 18.17 -11.84 8.87
CA GLU A 64 17.55 -12.53 9.99
C GLU A 64 16.03 -12.65 9.80
N PRO A 65 15.38 -13.65 10.43
CA PRO A 65 13.92 -13.75 10.41
C PRO A 65 13.27 -12.49 11.00
N LEU A 66 12.28 -11.95 10.29
CA LEU A 66 11.47 -10.84 10.81
C LEU A 66 10.73 -11.27 12.08
N ARG A 67 10.92 -10.53 13.17
CA ARG A 67 10.35 -10.80 14.49
C ARG A 67 9.77 -9.54 15.11
N LEU A 68 8.75 -9.73 15.93
CA LEU A 68 8.31 -8.69 16.86
C LEU A 68 9.26 -8.62 18.06
N SER A 69 9.42 -7.41 18.59
CA SER A 69 10.16 -7.16 19.82
C SER A 69 9.51 -7.86 21.01
N SER A 70 10.29 -8.08 22.07
CA SER A 70 9.78 -8.67 23.31
C SER A 70 8.64 -7.84 23.91
N GLU A 71 8.73 -6.52 23.80
CA GLU A 71 7.77 -5.53 24.25
C GLU A 71 6.46 -5.68 23.47
N ALA A 72 6.53 -5.77 22.14
CA ALA A 72 5.35 -5.88 21.28
C ALA A 72 4.59 -7.18 21.51
N ARG A 73 5.31 -8.26 21.83
CA ARG A 73 4.70 -9.56 22.17
C ARG A 73 4.04 -9.56 23.53
N ASN A 74 4.36 -8.63 24.42
CA ASN A 74 3.90 -8.60 25.80
C ASN A 74 2.85 -7.52 26.09
N ILE A 75 2.43 -6.75 25.07
CA ILE A 75 1.32 -5.79 25.23
C ILE A 75 -0.02 -6.49 25.54
N ASP A 76 -1.04 -5.71 25.91
CA ASP A 76 -2.38 -6.23 26.15
C ASP A 76 -2.99 -6.95 24.93
N PHE A 77 -3.84 -7.94 25.16
CA PHE A 77 -4.44 -8.77 24.11
C PHE A 77 -5.18 -7.95 23.04
N HIS A 78 -5.89 -6.89 23.41
CA HIS A 78 -6.60 -6.05 22.44
C HIS A 78 -5.63 -5.27 21.55
N GLN A 79 -4.53 -4.77 22.11
CA GLN A 79 -3.47 -4.10 21.34
C GLN A 79 -2.72 -5.08 20.44
N LYS A 80 -2.53 -6.35 20.88
CA LYS A 80 -1.95 -7.39 20.02
C LYS A 80 -2.83 -7.67 18.80
N GLY A 81 -4.15 -7.78 19.01
CA GLY A 81 -5.10 -8.00 17.92
C GLY A 81 -4.98 -6.91 16.85
N LEU A 82 -5.03 -5.64 17.29
CA LEU A 82 -4.91 -4.50 16.38
C LEU A 82 -3.55 -4.45 15.65
N LEU A 83 -2.44 -4.60 16.38
CA LEU A 83 -1.10 -4.67 15.81
C LEU A 83 -1.00 -5.78 14.76
N SER A 84 -1.55 -6.97 15.07
CA SER A 84 -1.46 -8.10 14.17
C SER A 84 -2.27 -7.90 12.89
N ASP A 85 -3.49 -7.39 13.01
CA ASP A 85 -4.37 -7.15 11.87
C ASP A 85 -3.74 -6.13 10.91
N GLU A 86 -3.20 -5.03 11.44
CA GLU A 86 -2.57 -3.98 10.64
C GLU A 86 -1.25 -4.47 9.99
N ILE A 87 -0.43 -5.25 10.69
CA ILE A 87 0.73 -5.92 10.09
C ILE A 87 0.30 -6.90 8.98
N GLY A 88 -0.81 -7.61 9.17
CA GLY A 88 -1.39 -8.50 8.16
C GLY A 88 -1.71 -7.75 6.86
N VAL A 89 -2.33 -6.57 6.97
CA VAL A 89 -2.61 -5.68 5.82
C VAL A 89 -1.32 -5.23 5.14
N GLY A 90 -0.33 -4.78 5.91
CA GLY A 90 0.96 -4.36 5.37
C GLY A 90 1.69 -5.47 4.61
N MET A 91 1.61 -6.70 5.12
CA MET A 91 2.28 -7.85 4.52
C MET A 91 1.58 -8.27 3.24
N ALA A 92 0.24 -8.31 3.24
CA ALA A 92 -0.56 -8.51 2.03
C ALA A 92 -0.17 -7.50 0.95
N ALA A 93 -0.09 -6.22 1.32
CA ALA A 93 0.33 -5.17 0.42
C ALA A 93 1.75 -5.34 -0.13
N TYR A 94 2.68 -5.79 0.71
CA TYR A 94 4.05 -6.08 0.27
C TYR A 94 4.07 -7.22 -0.75
N VAL A 95 3.32 -8.29 -0.48
CA VAL A 95 3.22 -9.44 -1.38
C VAL A 95 2.59 -9.04 -2.72
N MET A 96 1.44 -8.36 -2.69
CA MET A 96 0.72 -7.94 -3.89
C MET A 96 1.58 -7.05 -4.78
N ALA A 97 2.28 -6.08 -4.20
CA ALA A 97 3.13 -5.17 -4.96
C ALA A 97 4.36 -5.86 -5.57
N ASN A 98 5.08 -6.67 -4.80
CA ASN A 98 6.38 -7.20 -5.23
C ASN A 98 6.29 -8.51 -6.01
N TYR A 99 5.23 -9.29 -5.82
CA TYR A 99 5.11 -10.64 -6.42
C TYR A 99 3.90 -10.80 -7.34
N MET A 100 2.85 -9.99 -7.17
CA MET A 100 1.63 -10.05 -8.00
C MET A 100 1.52 -8.88 -8.98
N ASN A 101 2.47 -7.94 -8.94
CA ASN A 101 2.46 -6.71 -9.73
C ASN A 101 1.17 -5.87 -9.55
N ALA A 102 0.57 -5.92 -8.35
CA ALA A 102 -0.62 -5.14 -7.99
C ALA A 102 -0.30 -4.22 -6.80
N PRO A 103 0.41 -3.09 -7.04
CA PRO A 103 0.93 -2.25 -5.96
C PRO A 103 -0.12 -1.35 -5.31
N ASN A 104 -1.23 -1.09 -6.01
CA ASN A 104 -2.25 -0.15 -5.55
C ASN A 104 -3.37 -0.92 -4.84
N ALA A 105 -3.96 -0.29 -3.82
CA ALA A 105 -5.06 -0.87 -3.06
C ALA A 105 -6.16 0.15 -2.77
N ILE A 106 -7.39 -0.34 -2.71
CA ILE A 106 -8.54 0.37 -2.21
C ILE A 106 -9.33 -0.50 -1.23
N ASP A 107 -9.77 0.10 -0.14
CA ASP A 107 -10.70 -0.53 0.81
C ASP A 107 -12.01 -0.89 0.09
N VAL A 108 -12.52 -2.11 0.34
CA VAL A 108 -13.71 -2.61 -0.36
C VAL A 108 -14.95 -1.80 -0.01
N GLU A 109 -15.12 -1.33 1.23
CA GLU A 109 -16.25 -0.47 1.61
C GLU A 109 -16.22 0.84 0.83
N ILE A 110 -15.04 1.42 0.64
CA ILE A 110 -14.86 2.61 -0.20
C ILE A 110 -15.16 2.28 -1.67
N ALA A 111 -14.65 1.16 -2.18
CA ALA A 111 -14.90 0.71 -3.55
C ALA A 111 -16.40 0.51 -3.83
N LEU A 112 -17.12 -0.15 -2.91
CA LEU A 112 -18.57 -0.38 -3.00
C LEU A 112 -19.38 0.93 -3.06
N ARG A 113 -18.89 2.00 -2.44
CA ARG A 113 -19.51 3.34 -2.45
C ARG A 113 -19.09 4.20 -3.62
N THR A 114 -18.05 3.80 -4.34
CA THR A 114 -17.46 4.58 -5.42
C THR A 114 -17.94 4.01 -6.76
N PRO A 115 -18.79 4.73 -7.54
CA PRO A 115 -19.36 4.20 -8.78
C PRO A 115 -18.31 3.73 -9.80
N ALA A 116 -17.10 4.30 -9.74
CA ALA A 116 -15.96 3.94 -10.56
C ALA A 116 -15.29 2.61 -10.21
N TRP A 117 -15.76 1.84 -9.21
CA TRP A 117 -15.23 0.52 -8.89
C TRP A 117 -16.16 -0.63 -9.25
N MET A 118 -17.44 -0.33 -9.52
CA MET A 118 -18.41 -1.31 -10.03
C MET A 118 -18.47 -2.62 -9.22
N ALA A 119 -18.00 -2.58 -7.97
CA ALA A 119 -18.01 -3.69 -7.08
C ALA A 119 -19.42 -3.82 -6.53
N ILE A 120 -19.96 -5.03 -6.58
CA ILE A 120 -21.23 -5.38 -5.98
C ILE A 120 -20.96 -6.41 -4.90
N GLN A 121 -21.48 -6.11 -3.72
CA GLN A 121 -21.46 -7.04 -2.61
C GLN A 121 -22.71 -7.93 -2.66
N HIS A 122 -22.51 -9.25 -2.74
CA HIS A 122 -23.59 -10.25 -2.82
C HIS A 122 -23.87 -10.95 -1.48
N TYR A 123 -22.95 -10.89 -0.51
CA TYR A 123 -23.10 -11.47 0.83
C TYR A 123 -22.88 -10.42 1.92
N ALA A 124 -23.30 -10.69 3.15
CA ALA A 124 -23.14 -9.74 4.26
C ALA A 124 -21.68 -9.53 4.70
N THR A 125 -20.79 -10.45 4.34
CA THR A 125 -19.34 -10.34 4.57
C THR A 125 -18.67 -9.58 3.43
N SER A 126 -17.59 -8.87 3.74
CA SER A 126 -16.79 -8.13 2.75
C SER A 126 -15.32 -8.47 2.98
N PRO A 127 -14.55 -8.72 1.92
CA PRO A 127 -13.11 -8.77 2.03
C PRO A 127 -12.55 -7.39 2.36
N ASP A 128 -11.30 -7.36 2.79
CA ASP A 128 -10.66 -6.11 3.22
C ASP A 128 -10.35 -5.15 2.05
N TYR A 129 -9.69 -5.63 0.98
CA TYR A 129 -9.16 -4.75 -0.07
C TYR A 129 -9.36 -5.28 -1.50
N LEU A 130 -9.43 -4.35 -2.45
CA LEU A 130 -9.16 -4.62 -3.87
C LEU A 130 -7.74 -4.15 -4.19
N PHE A 131 -6.89 -5.05 -4.68
CA PHE A 131 -5.56 -4.73 -5.18
C PHE A 131 -5.56 -4.69 -6.70
N TYR A 132 -4.79 -3.79 -7.30
CA TYR A 132 -4.83 -3.60 -8.73
C TYR A 132 -3.53 -3.06 -9.32
N ASP A 133 -3.41 -3.26 -10.63
CA ASP A 133 -2.39 -2.67 -11.49
C ASP A 133 -3.04 -1.67 -12.46
N ASP A 134 -2.59 -0.43 -12.44
CA ASP A 134 -3.08 0.63 -13.35
C ASP A 134 -2.71 0.33 -14.81
N ILE A 135 -1.66 -0.46 -15.03
CA ILE A 135 -1.12 -0.72 -16.36
C ILE A 135 -1.91 -1.82 -17.06
N ASN A 136 -1.99 -2.99 -16.43
CA ASN A 136 -2.63 -4.15 -17.06
C ASN A 136 -4.12 -4.24 -16.76
N GLY A 137 -4.60 -3.48 -15.77
CA GLY A 137 -5.96 -3.64 -15.29
C GLY A 137 -6.17 -5.05 -14.73
N ASP A 138 -5.19 -5.61 -14.03
CA ASP A 138 -5.45 -6.79 -13.21
C ASP A 138 -6.03 -6.31 -11.88
N VAL A 139 -7.07 -6.99 -11.39
CA VAL A 139 -7.70 -6.71 -10.09
C VAL A 139 -7.78 -8.00 -9.29
N PHE A 140 -7.43 -7.88 -8.02
CA PHE A 140 -7.43 -8.94 -7.04
C PHE A 140 -8.36 -8.55 -5.89
N ILE A 141 -9.20 -9.48 -5.47
CA ILE A 141 -10.00 -9.32 -4.25
C ILE A 141 -9.19 -9.99 -3.14
N VAL A 142 -8.74 -9.21 -2.17
CA VAL A 142 -7.77 -9.68 -1.17
C VAL A 142 -8.33 -9.55 0.24
N GLU A 143 -8.35 -10.69 0.92
CA GLU A 143 -8.58 -10.76 2.36
C GLU A 143 -7.24 -10.77 3.10
N CYS A 144 -7.08 -9.87 4.07
CA CYS A 144 -5.87 -9.71 4.86
C CYS A 144 -6.08 -10.29 6.25
N LYS A 145 -5.18 -11.18 6.69
CA LYS A 145 -5.21 -11.74 8.04
C LYS A 145 -3.88 -11.60 8.74
N GLY A 146 -3.95 -11.23 10.01
CA GLY A 146 -2.80 -11.11 10.89
C GLY A 146 -3.04 -11.85 12.19
N ASN A 147 -1.98 -12.48 12.72
CA ASN A 147 -2.07 -13.22 13.95
C ASN A 147 -0.72 -13.33 14.67
N GLN A 148 -0.75 -13.21 15.99
CA GLN A 148 0.42 -13.40 16.88
C GLN A 148 0.33 -14.66 17.75
N THR A 149 -0.74 -15.46 17.65
CA THR A 149 -1.00 -16.55 18.60
C THR A 149 -0.40 -17.88 18.18
N SER A 150 -0.81 -18.42 17.03
CA SER A 150 -0.43 -19.75 16.57
C SER A 150 -0.78 -19.96 15.10
N ARG A 151 -0.07 -20.89 14.44
CA ARG A 151 -0.39 -21.32 13.06
C ARG A 151 -1.83 -21.80 12.91
N ASN A 152 -2.34 -22.58 13.88
CA ASN A 152 -3.72 -23.09 13.83
C ASN A 152 -4.76 -21.97 13.78
N SER A 153 -4.55 -20.89 14.56
CA SER A 153 -5.43 -19.72 14.50
C SER A 153 -5.33 -19.01 13.15
N THR A 154 -4.13 -18.93 12.56
CA THR A 154 -3.96 -18.40 11.19
C THR A 154 -4.70 -19.28 10.18
N TYR A 155 -4.64 -20.61 10.29
CA TYR A 155 -5.35 -21.53 9.39
C TYR A 155 -6.88 -21.36 9.49
N GLU A 156 -7.43 -21.19 10.69
CA GLU A 156 -8.86 -20.90 10.85
C GLU A 156 -9.25 -19.53 10.29
N GLN A 157 -8.41 -18.51 10.46
CA GLN A 157 -8.63 -17.20 9.84
C GLN A 157 -8.59 -17.27 8.31
N LEU A 158 -7.64 -18.01 7.74
CA LEU A 158 -7.55 -18.27 6.30
C LEU A 158 -8.80 -18.99 5.79
N ARG A 159 -9.25 -20.03 6.50
CA ARG A 159 -10.49 -20.76 6.20
C ARG A 159 -11.70 -19.83 6.17
N ARG A 160 -11.85 -18.96 7.18
CA ARG A 160 -12.93 -17.95 7.21
C ARG A 160 -12.80 -16.94 6.07
N GLY A 161 -11.58 -16.57 5.69
CA GLY A 161 -11.33 -15.73 4.53
C GLY A 161 -11.94 -16.29 3.24
N THR A 162 -11.96 -17.62 3.05
CA THR A 162 -12.57 -18.25 1.87
C THR A 162 -14.08 -18.02 1.77
N GLU A 163 -14.74 -17.70 2.88
CA GLU A 163 -16.17 -17.37 2.91
C GLU A 163 -16.43 -15.89 2.58
N GLN A 164 -15.42 -15.01 2.70
CA GLN A 164 -15.57 -13.56 2.51
C GLN A 164 -15.25 -13.11 1.09
N VAL A 165 -14.18 -13.64 0.49
CA VAL A 165 -13.72 -13.17 -0.82
C VAL A 165 -14.76 -13.36 -1.96
N PRO A 166 -15.57 -14.44 -2.01
CA PRO A 166 -16.62 -14.59 -3.03
C PRO A 166 -17.75 -13.55 -2.98
N SER A 167 -17.79 -12.71 -1.94
CA SER A 167 -18.84 -11.71 -1.76
C SER A 167 -18.78 -10.56 -2.74
N ILE A 168 -17.65 -10.33 -3.41
CA ILE A 168 -17.49 -9.24 -4.37
C ILE A 168 -17.56 -9.77 -5.81
N LYS A 169 -18.45 -9.19 -6.60
CA LYS A 169 -18.49 -9.36 -8.06
C LYS A 169 -18.42 -8.01 -8.74
N PHE A 170 -17.70 -7.95 -9.87
CA PHE A 170 -17.63 -6.75 -10.69
C PHE A 170 -18.77 -6.75 -11.69
N SER A 171 -19.51 -5.65 -11.76
CA SER A 171 -20.70 -5.58 -12.61
C SER A 171 -20.40 -5.48 -14.11
N SER A 172 -19.14 -5.28 -14.49
CA SER A 172 -18.64 -5.37 -15.87
C SER A 172 -18.47 -6.81 -16.35
N GLY A 173 -18.66 -7.81 -15.47
CA GLY A 173 -18.30 -9.20 -15.76
C GLY A 173 -16.79 -9.44 -15.74
N ARG A 174 -16.00 -8.43 -15.33
CA ARG A 174 -14.55 -8.57 -15.12
C ARG A 174 -14.28 -9.67 -14.10
N GLN A 175 -13.42 -10.61 -14.49
CA GLN A 175 -12.91 -11.61 -13.56
C GLN A 175 -11.80 -10.99 -12.73
N ALA A 176 -11.90 -11.15 -11.42
CA ALA A 176 -10.84 -10.82 -10.48
C ALA A 176 -10.39 -12.08 -9.78
N THR A 177 -9.09 -12.18 -9.52
CA THR A 177 -8.55 -13.29 -8.74
C THR A 177 -8.77 -13.02 -7.27
N SER A 178 -9.38 -13.98 -6.60
CA SER A 178 -9.59 -13.98 -5.16
C SER A 178 -8.33 -14.47 -4.47
N ILE A 179 -7.82 -13.76 -3.45
CA ILE A 179 -6.65 -14.20 -2.69
C ILE A 179 -6.89 -13.95 -1.20
N ILE A 180 -6.42 -14.85 -0.36
CA ILE A 180 -6.37 -14.66 1.08
C ILE A 180 -4.91 -14.70 1.50
N ILE A 181 -4.46 -13.65 2.20
CA ILE A 181 -3.08 -13.55 2.69
C ILE A 181 -3.10 -13.53 4.21
N GLY A 182 -2.51 -14.55 4.83
CA GLY A 182 -2.40 -14.70 6.28
C GLY A 182 -0.97 -14.54 6.77
N THR A 183 -0.76 -13.64 7.73
CA THR A 183 0.53 -13.36 8.36
C THR A 183 0.54 -13.91 9.78
N CYS A 184 1.46 -14.83 10.06
CA CYS A 184 1.65 -15.45 11.37
C CYS A 184 2.97 -14.98 12.00
N MET A 185 2.89 -14.10 13.00
CA MET A 185 4.02 -13.54 13.73
C MET A 185 4.38 -14.45 14.91
N LEU A 186 5.28 -15.39 14.69
CA LEU A 186 5.73 -16.36 15.69
C LEU A 186 6.86 -15.78 16.56
N PRO A 187 7.22 -16.45 17.67
CA PRO A 187 8.33 -16.02 18.53
C PRO A 187 9.70 -15.92 17.84
N ASN A 188 9.94 -16.73 16.80
CA ASN A 188 11.27 -16.82 16.19
C ASN A 188 11.30 -16.43 14.70
N ASN A 189 10.15 -16.16 14.09
CA ASN A 189 10.01 -15.83 12.68
C ASN A 189 8.61 -15.28 12.38
N THR A 190 8.44 -14.73 11.19
CA THR A 190 7.12 -14.39 10.64
C THR A 190 6.89 -15.25 9.39
N GLU A 191 5.73 -15.87 9.29
CA GLU A 191 5.33 -16.72 8.16
C GLU A 191 4.17 -16.07 7.42
N VAL A 192 4.16 -16.19 6.10
CA VAL A 192 3.10 -15.65 5.24
C VAL A 192 2.51 -16.77 4.42
N TYR A 193 1.19 -16.89 4.45
CA TYR A 193 0.40 -17.89 3.76
C TYR A 193 -0.45 -17.21 2.71
N ILE A 194 -0.47 -17.75 1.49
CA ILE A 194 -1.27 -17.22 0.37
C ILE A 194 -2.17 -18.35 -0.12
N ILE A 195 -3.47 -18.11 -0.18
CA ILE A 195 -4.47 -19.06 -0.68
C ILE A 195 -5.23 -18.45 -1.85
N ASP A 196 -5.34 -19.20 -2.94
CA ASP A 196 -6.25 -18.94 -4.07
C ASP A 196 -7.48 -19.87 -3.91
N PRO A 197 -8.64 -19.35 -3.43
CA PRO A 197 -9.83 -20.16 -3.23
C PRO A 197 -10.54 -20.49 -4.57
N PRO A 198 -11.21 -21.64 -4.68
CA PRO A 198 -11.89 -22.05 -5.92
C PRO A 198 -13.05 -21.11 -6.30
N GLY A 199 -13.18 -20.73 -7.58
CA GLY A 199 -14.22 -19.82 -8.08
C GLY A 199 -15.55 -20.47 -8.53
N GLU A 200 -16.67 -19.72 -8.46
CA GLU A 200 -18.02 -20.12 -8.92
C GLU A 200 -18.32 -19.70 -10.38
N LYS A 201 -19.02 -20.54 -11.17
CA LYS A 201 -19.49 -20.27 -12.56
C LYS A 201 -20.96 -19.78 -12.55
N GLY A 202 -21.35 -18.76 -13.35
CA GLY A 202 -22.67 -18.09 -13.29
C GLY A 202 -23.54 -18.10 -14.57
N ASP A 203 -24.62 -17.29 -14.62
CA ASP A 203 -25.47 -16.98 -15.81
C ASP A 203 -26.62 -15.94 -15.56
N GLY A 204 -27.04 -15.17 -16.61
CA GLY A 204 -28.38 -14.51 -16.71
C GLY A 204 -28.49 -13.11 -17.39
N SER A 205 -29.24 -13.01 -18.51
CA SER A 205 -29.33 -11.91 -19.53
C SER A 205 -30.56 -10.95 -19.47
N GLY A 206 -30.53 -9.75 -20.13
CA GLY A 206 -31.73 -8.88 -20.32
C GLY A 206 -31.70 -7.77 -21.42
N PHE A 207 -32.86 -7.54 -22.07
CA PHE A 207 -33.18 -6.53 -23.12
C PHE A 207 -33.23 -5.05 -22.63
N LEU A 208 -33.24 -4.06 -23.57
CA LEU A 208 -32.95 -2.62 -23.37
C LEU A 208 -34.10 -1.66 -23.77
N GLU A 209 -34.17 -0.49 -23.11
CA GLU A 209 -34.75 0.77 -23.61
C GLU A 209 -33.81 1.97 -23.30
N PRO A 210 -33.92 3.12 -23.99
CA PRO A 210 -32.77 3.98 -24.31
C PRO A 210 -32.59 5.24 -23.43
N GLY A 211 -31.34 5.53 -23.02
CA GLY A 211 -30.89 6.89 -22.67
C GLY A 211 -30.04 7.11 -21.40
N GLY A 212 -29.68 6.10 -20.60
CA GLY A 212 -28.95 6.26 -19.32
C GLY A 212 -27.48 5.82 -19.35
N LYS A 213 -26.59 6.49 -18.58
CA LYS A 213 -25.13 6.23 -18.43
C LYS A 213 -24.76 5.03 -17.54
N THR A 214 -25.75 4.42 -16.91
CA THR A 214 -25.69 3.12 -16.23
C THR A 214 -27.04 2.46 -16.41
N LYS A 215 -27.08 1.14 -16.54
CA LYS A 215 -28.33 0.40 -16.66
C LYS A 215 -28.58 -0.37 -15.37
N LYS A 216 -29.68 -0.07 -14.69
CA LYS A 216 -30.16 -0.88 -13.58
C LYS A 216 -30.77 -2.17 -14.13
N ILE A 217 -30.16 -3.33 -13.87
CA ILE A 217 -30.62 -4.65 -14.38
C ILE A 217 -31.48 -5.39 -13.32
N GLY A 218 -31.46 -4.95 -12.06
CA GLY A 218 -32.25 -5.55 -10.98
C GLY A 218 -32.48 -4.60 -9.79
N SER A 219 -33.02 -5.10 -8.68
CA SER A 219 -33.23 -4.29 -7.47
C SER A 219 -31.91 -3.75 -6.89
N THR A 220 -30.80 -4.47 -7.10
CA THR A 220 -29.45 -4.17 -6.57
C THR A 220 -28.32 -4.23 -7.62
N THR A 221 -28.63 -4.49 -8.90
CA THR A 221 -27.60 -4.72 -9.94
C THR A 221 -27.57 -3.58 -10.96
N TRP A 222 -26.36 -3.08 -11.26
CA TRP A 222 -26.13 -1.99 -12.21
C TRP A 222 -24.99 -2.34 -13.17
N GLU A 223 -25.20 -2.16 -14.46
CA GLU A 223 -24.20 -2.30 -15.52
C GLU A 223 -23.64 -0.93 -15.91
N VAL A 224 -22.31 -0.85 -15.99
CA VAL A 224 -21.62 0.35 -16.51
C VAL A 224 -21.42 0.18 -18.00
N ILE A 225 -21.64 1.29 -18.67
CA ILE A 225 -21.73 1.37 -20.12
C ILE A 225 -20.40 1.89 -20.71
N ASP A 226 -19.46 2.31 -19.84
CA ASP A 226 -18.23 3.02 -20.20
C ASP A 226 -17.05 2.64 -19.29
N ASP A 227 -16.37 1.54 -19.64
CA ASP A 227 -15.15 1.04 -18.97
C ASP A 227 -13.97 2.04 -19.05
N GLU A 228 -13.93 2.91 -20.07
CA GLU A 228 -12.88 3.92 -20.21
C GLU A 228 -13.02 5.03 -19.16
N LYS A 229 -14.26 5.43 -18.83
CA LYS A 229 -14.50 6.35 -17.72
C LYS A 229 -14.10 5.75 -16.38
N PHE A 230 -14.40 4.47 -16.16
CA PHE A 230 -14.01 3.72 -14.96
C PHE A 230 -12.49 3.77 -14.71
N VAL A 231 -11.69 3.42 -15.72
CA VAL A 231 -10.22 3.42 -15.60
C VAL A 231 -9.68 4.83 -15.31
N ARG A 232 -10.25 5.85 -15.96
CA ARG A 232 -9.87 7.26 -15.71
C ARG A 232 -10.11 7.69 -14.27
N ASP A 233 -11.23 7.30 -13.67
CA ASP A 233 -11.57 7.70 -12.31
C ASP A 233 -10.66 7.02 -11.27
N ILE A 234 -10.29 5.75 -11.48
CA ILE A 234 -9.33 5.02 -10.64
C ILE A 234 -7.94 5.66 -10.70
N ASN A 235 -7.44 5.91 -11.90
CA ASN A 235 -6.13 6.55 -12.10
C ASN A 235 -6.08 7.93 -11.46
N SER A 236 -7.20 8.67 -11.49
CA SER A 236 -7.31 9.98 -10.84
C SER A 236 -7.19 9.88 -9.32
N PHE A 237 -7.72 8.81 -8.73
CA PHE A 237 -7.68 8.59 -7.28
C PHE A 237 -6.30 8.10 -6.79
N ASP A 238 -5.68 7.16 -7.50
CA ASP A 238 -4.32 6.71 -7.20
C ASP A 238 -3.32 7.88 -7.27
N ARG A 239 -3.41 8.67 -8.35
CA ARG A 239 -2.65 9.90 -8.51
C ARG A 239 -2.85 10.86 -7.34
N ALA A 240 -4.10 11.10 -6.94
CA ALA A 240 -4.42 11.97 -5.81
C ALA A 240 -3.74 11.51 -4.52
N LYS A 241 -3.74 10.21 -4.24
CA LYS A 241 -3.05 9.63 -3.08
C LYS A 241 -1.54 9.88 -3.14
N LYS A 242 -0.91 9.62 -4.29
CA LYS A 242 0.55 9.79 -4.46
C LYS A 242 0.99 11.25 -4.39
N LEU A 243 0.21 12.16 -4.95
CA LEU A 243 0.45 13.60 -4.85
C LEU A 243 0.28 14.10 -3.41
N SER A 244 -0.77 13.68 -2.71
CA SER A 244 -0.94 14.05 -1.29
C SER A 244 0.15 13.44 -0.41
N TYR A 245 0.61 12.22 -0.68
CA TYR A 245 1.75 11.64 0.03
C TYR A 245 3.00 12.56 0.00
N ALA A 246 3.24 13.20 -1.15
CA ALA A 246 4.33 14.15 -1.39
C ALA A 246 4.01 15.60 -0.97
N GLY A 247 2.85 15.87 -0.36
CA GLY A 247 2.44 17.19 0.10
C GLY A 247 1.93 18.14 -0.99
N ALA A 248 1.47 17.61 -2.13
CA ALA A 248 0.93 18.39 -3.24
C ALA A 248 -0.62 18.51 -3.20
N GLU A 249 -1.20 18.74 -2.02
CA GLU A 249 -2.66 18.77 -1.78
C GLU A 249 -3.39 19.78 -2.68
N ALA A 250 -2.80 20.96 -2.91
CA ALA A 250 -3.39 21.99 -3.76
C ALA A 250 -3.63 21.49 -5.20
N GLU A 251 -2.72 20.68 -5.73
CA GLU A 251 -2.86 20.08 -7.06
C GLU A 251 -3.89 18.95 -7.06
N VAL A 252 -3.94 18.13 -6.00
CA VAL A 252 -4.97 17.10 -5.84
C VAL A 252 -6.37 17.69 -5.88
N ILE A 253 -6.59 18.79 -5.16
CA ILE A 253 -7.89 19.48 -5.10
C ILE A 253 -8.29 20.02 -6.48
N LYS A 254 -7.35 20.64 -7.21
CA LYS A 254 -7.58 21.10 -8.60
C LYS A 254 -7.94 19.95 -9.53
N GLN A 255 -7.32 18.77 -9.34
CA GLN A 255 -7.50 17.63 -10.24
C GLN A 255 -8.80 16.87 -10.01
N LEU A 256 -9.17 16.63 -8.76
CA LEU A 256 -10.38 15.88 -8.43
C LEU A 256 -11.66 16.71 -8.63
N ASN A 257 -11.55 18.02 -8.88
CA ASN A 257 -12.67 18.95 -9.07
C ASN A 257 -13.74 18.81 -7.96
N MET A 258 -13.29 18.46 -6.75
CA MET A 258 -14.15 18.20 -5.61
C MET A 258 -14.49 19.53 -4.92
N GLU A 259 -15.78 19.80 -4.73
CA GLU A 259 -16.19 20.81 -3.76
C GLU A 259 -15.79 20.31 -2.36
N LEU A 260 -14.74 20.92 -1.80
CA LEU A 260 -14.33 20.62 -0.44
C LEU A 260 -15.45 21.03 0.53
N PRO A 261 -15.81 20.18 1.50
CA PRO A 261 -16.72 20.58 2.57
C PRO A 261 -16.23 21.87 3.24
N LYS A 262 -17.13 22.82 3.54
CA LYS A 262 -16.77 24.17 4.05
C LYS A 262 -15.87 24.14 5.29
N ASN A 263 -15.96 23.09 6.10
CA ASN A 263 -15.13 22.83 7.29
C ASN A 263 -13.71 22.32 6.96
N VAL A 264 -13.50 21.70 5.80
CA VAL A 264 -12.21 21.19 5.31
C VAL A 264 -11.36 22.35 4.74
N SER A 265 -12.00 23.34 4.09
CA SER A 265 -11.34 24.51 3.49
C SER A 265 -10.44 25.32 4.44
N ARG A 266 -10.69 25.28 5.76
CA ARG A 266 -9.91 26.03 6.76
C ARG A 266 -8.53 25.42 7.03
N PHE A 267 -8.33 24.13 6.73
CA PHE A 267 -7.07 23.41 6.95
C PHE A 267 -6.24 23.28 5.67
N VAL A 268 -6.84 23.51 4.50
CA VAL A 268 -6.21 23.45 3.17
C VAL A 268 -5.32 24.67 2.88
N ASN A 269 -5.36 25.71 3.71
CA ASN A 269 -4.50 26.89 3.56
C ASN A 269 -3.06 26.69 4.06
N TYR A 270 -2.69 25.47 4.41
CA TYR A 270 -1.31 25.12 4.71
C TYR A 270 -0.72 24.49 3.46
N ASP A 271 -0.02 25.29 2.65
CA ASP A 271 0.89 24.76 1.62
C ASP A 271 2.17 24.33 2.35
N PRO A 272 2.40 23.02 2.56
CA PRO A 272 3.66 22.59 3.16
C PRO A 272 4.81 23.01 2.24
N LEU A 273 5.96 23.36 2.84
CA LEU A 273 7.15 23.69 2.06
C LEU A 273 7.60 22.43 1.31
N ILE A 274 7.42 22.43 0.00
CA ILE A 274 7.94 21.36 -0.86
C ILE A 274 9.46 21.48 -0.92
N GLU A 275 10.15 20.43 -0.49
CA GLU A 275 11.59 20.25 -0.56
C GLU A 275 11.95 19.26 -1.68
N ILE A 276 13.16 19.39 -2.22
CA ILE A 276 13.74 18.41 -3.14
C ILE A 276 14.86 17.68 -2.41
N GLU A 277 14.74 16.36 -2.34
CA GLU A 277 15.77 15.46 -1.82
C GLU A 277 16.40 14.69 -2.99
N GLU A 278 17.68 14.95 -3.24
CA GLU A 278 18.45 14.28 -4.30
C GLU A 278 19.13 13.03 -3.75
N ASN A 279 19.04 11.91 -4.49
CA ASN A 279 19.84 10.71 -4.20
C ASN A 279 20.22 9.95 -5.48
N GLU A 280 20.93 8.83 -5.32
CA GLU A 280 21.43 7.99 -6.42
C GLU A 280 20.36 7.53 -7.43
N LEU A 281 19.08 7.50 -7.04
CA LEU A 281 17.96 7.09 -7.89
C LEU A 281 17.29 8.25 -8.64
N GLY A 282 17.49 9.49 -8.18
CA GLY A 282 16.93 10.70 -8.78
C GLY A 282 16.52 11.75 -7.74
N ASP A 283 15.77 12.74 -8.23
CA ASP A 283 15.24 13.84 -7.43
C ASP A 283 13.86 13.47 -6.91
N PHE A 284 13.65 13.56 -5.60
CA PHE A 284 12.34 13.36 -5.00
C PHE A 284 11.81 14.69 -4.50
N GLN A 285 10.61 15.07 -4.92
CA GLN A 285 9.93 16.24 -4.38
C GLN A 285 8.96 15.80 -3.29
N GLY A 286 8.95 16.51 -2.17
CA GLY A 286 8.26 16.04 -0.99
C GLY A 286 8.19 17.03 0.14
N VAL A 287 7.82 16.52 1.30
CA VAL A 287 7.61 17.29 2.53
C VAL A 287 8.40 16.69 3.68
N ARG A 288 8.98 17.55 4.51
CA ARG A 288 9.78 17.16 5.68
C ARG A 288 9.09 17.57 6.98
N TYR A 289 9.16 16.67 7.96
CA TYR A 289 8.66 16.88 9.31
C TYR A 289 9.78 16.58 10.30
N SER A 290 9.88 17.41 11.34
CA SER A 290 10.73 17.13 12.48
C SER A 290 9.85 16.75 13.66
N LEU A 291 10.05 15.54 14.18
CA LEU A 291 9.36 14.99 15.33
C LEU A 291 10.31 15.03 16.54
N PRO A 292 10.16 16.01 17.45
CA PRO A 292 10.89 15.97 18.70
C PRO A 292 10.36 14.83 19.57
N THR A 293 11.26 14.14 20.24
CA THR A 293 10.95 13.07 21.20
C THR A 293 11.34 13.53 22.61
N ALA A 294 10.72 12.93 23.62
CA ALA A 294 10.97 13.28 25.02
C ALA A 294 12.35 12.83 25.52
N ASP A 295 12.97 11.85 24.87
CA ASP A 295 14.29 11.31 25.20
C ASP A 295 15.45 12.06 24.50
N GLY A 296 15.12 13.13 23.75
CA GLY A 296 16.10 13.97 23.07
C GLY A 296 16.57 13.42 21.72
N VAL A 297 15.96 12.35 21.20
CA VAL A 297 16.26 11.84 19.86
C VAL A 297 15.45 12.60 18.80
N GLY A 298 16.09 13.46 18.00
CA GLY A 298 15.39 14.11 16.90
C GLY A 298 15.07 13.11 15.79
N VAL A 299 13.82 12.99 15.36
CA VAL A 299 13.46 12.20 14.18
C VAL A 299 12.99 13.13 13.08
N GLU A 300 13.73 13.19 11.98
CA GLU A 300 13.33 13.90 10.76
C GLU A 300 12.74 12.88 9.78
N VAL A 301 11.56 13.17 9.24
CA VAL A 301 10.88 12.32 8.25
C VAL A 301 10.68 13.13 6.99
N PHE A 302 11.21 12.67 5.87
CA PHE A 302 10.90 13.20 4.54
C PHE A 302 10.08 12.19 3.76
N LYS A 303 9.00 12.66 3.15
CA LYS A 303 8.14 11.89 2.25
C LYS A 303 8.09 12.57 0.91
N GLY A 304 8.41 11.84 -0.15
CA GLY A 304 8.41 12.42 -1.48
C GLY A 304 7.98 11.44 -2.56
N LEU A 305 7.79 12.00 -3.73
CA LEU A 305 7.54 11.28 -4.96
C LEU A 305 8.63 11.68 -5.96
N LEU A 306 9.07 10.73 -6.78
CA LEU A 306 10.01 10.98 -7.87
C LEU A 306 9.52 12.19 -8.68
N ARG A 307 10.36 13.21 -8.81
CA ARG A 307 9.96 14.53 -9.28
C ARG A 307 9.33 14.49 -10.66
N GLU A 308 9.86 13.67 -11.56
CA GLU A 308 9.34 13.50 -12.92
C GLU A 308 7.95 12.84 -12.92
N VAL A 309 7.71 11.88 -12.02
CA VAL A 309 6.41 11.23 -11.84
C VAL A 309 5.40 12.23 -11.29
N ALA A 310 5.80 12.99 -10.27
CA ALA A 310 4.95 13.99 -9.66
C ALA A 310 4.58 15.12 -10.64
N ASN A 311 5.54 15.60 -11.44
CA ASN A 311 5.27 16.58 -12.50
C ASN A 311 4.32 16.02 -13.58
N SER A 312 4.55 14.78 -14.03
CA SER A 312 3.68 14.13 -15.01
C SER A 312 2.25 13.95 -14.48
N PHE A 313 2.11 13.64 -13.19
CA PHE A 313 0.81 13.61 -12.54
C PHE A 313 0.13 14.97 -12.52
N ILE A 314 0.85 16.05 -12.20
CA ILE A 314 0.34 17.43 -12.21
C ILE A 314 -0.12 17.82 -13.62
N GLU A 315 0.70 17.52 -14.64
CA GLU A 315 0.45 17.82 -16.05
C GLU A 315 -0.59 16.89 -16.71
N LYS A 316 -1.03 15.84 -16.00
CA LYS A 316 -1.97 14.81 -16.45
C LYS A 316 -1.45 14.00 -17.65
N GLU A 317 -0.15 13.76 -17.70
CA GLU A 317 0.52 12.99 -18.75
C GLU A 317 0.79 11.54 -18.31
N ASP A 318 -0.28 10.73 -18.22
CA ASP A 318 -0.21 9.35 -17.70
C ASP A 318 0.80 8.45 -18.45
N TYR A 319 1.01 8.71 -19.74
CA TYR A 319 1.99 7.96 -20.52
C TYR A 319 3.43 8.21 -20.02
N LYS A 320 3.76 9.44 -19.63
CA LYS A 320 5.10 9.79 -19.11
C LYS A 320 5.34 9.23 -17.71
N VAL A 321 4.30 9.16 -16.87
CA VAL A 321 4.39 8.51 -15.55
C VAL A 321 4.97 7.10 -15.69
N ASN A 322 4.44 6.33 -16.63
CA ASN A 322 4.90 4.96 -16.87
C ASN A 322 6.33 4.91 -17.39
N GLU A 323 6.71 5.80 -18.33
CA GLU A 323 8.08 5.89 -18.82
C GLU A 323 9.07 6.18 -17.66
N HIS A 324 8.75 7.16 -16.83
CA HIS A 324 9.55 7.52 -15.66
C HIS A 324 9.64 6.38 -14.65
N LEU A 325 8.54 5.67 -14.36
CA LEU A 325 8.54 4.54 -13.43
C LEU A 325 9.31 3.34 -13.97
N VAL A 326 9.28 3.08 -15.28
CA VAL A 326 10.08 2.01 -15.90
C VAL A 326 11.57 2.30 -15.77
N ASP A 327 11.99 3.51 -16.11
CA ASP A 327 13.39 3.92 -15.98
C ASP A 327 13.83 3.94 -14.52
N PHE A 328 12.97 4.41 -13.63
CA PHE A 328 13.21 4.40 -12.18
C PHE A 328 13.36 2.98 -11.63
N ARG A 329 12.46 2.05 -11.97
CA ARG A 329 12.56 0.63 -11.56
C ARG A 329 13.84 -0.01 -12.09
N ARG A 330 14.27 0.34 -13.31
CA ARG A 330 15.55 -0.11 -13.87
C ARG A 330 16.72 0.41 -13.04
N LYS A 331 16.76 1.71 -12.70
CA LYS A 331 17.78 2.29 -11.80
C LYS A 331 17.78 1.61 -10.44
N LEU A 332 16.61 1.43 -9.85
CA LEU A 332 16.43 0.75 -8.57
C LEU A 332 16.97 -0.69 -8.61
N GLN A 333 16.73 -1.41 -9.71
CA GLN A 333 17.26 -2.76 -9.91
C GLN A 333 18.78 -2.78 -10.09
N ILE A 334 19.36 -1.81 -10.83
CA ILE A 334 20.82 -1.67 -10.98
C ILE A 334 21.47 -1.37 -9.63
N GLU A 335 20.91 -0.44 -8.86
CA GLU A 335 21.38 -0.11 -7.51
C GLU A 335 21.29 -1.32 -6.57
N LYS A 336 20.20 -2.09 -6.65
CA LYS A 336 20.09 -3.37 -5.94
C LYS A 336 21.19 -4.34 -6.35
N SER A 337 21.47 -4.51 -7.63
CA SER A 337 22.53 -5.43 -8.09
C SER A 337 23.92 -5.00 -7.63
N HIS A 338 24.21 -3.69 -7.60
CA HIS A 338 25.47 -3.18 -7.03
C HIS A 338 25.58 -3.48 -5.53
N LYS A 339 24.46 -3.37 -4.79
CA LYS A 339 24.38 -3.61 -3.35
C LYS A 339 24.11 -5.07 -2.97
N GLN A 340 23.75 -5.94 -3.91
CA GLN A 340 23.60 -7.39 -3.68
C GLN A 340 24.95 -8.06 -3.42
N ASN A 341 26.06 -7.48 -3.88
CA ASN A 341 27.40 -7.84 -3.39
C ASN A 341 27.58 -7.62 -1.87
N LEU A 342 26.61 -6.95 -1.21
CA LEU A 342 26.54 -6.68 0.23
C LEU A 342 25.32 -7.37 0.91
N ASN A 343 24.66 -8.37 0.29
CA ASN A 343 23.51 -9.11 0.84
C ASN A 343 22.25 -8.28 1.16
N LEU A 344 22.00 -7.17 0.47
CA LEU A 344 20.81 -6.32 0.67
C LEU A 344 19.78 -6.51 -0.47
N GLU A 345 18.72 -7.28 -0.24
CA GLU A 345 17.63 -7.50 -1.23
C GLU A 345 16.49 -6.46 -1.19
N SER A 346 16.44 -5.62 -0.15
CA SER A 346 15.35 -4.66 0.10
C SER A 346 15.48 -3.36 -0.71
N ASN A 347 14.37 -2.62 -0.91
CA ASN A 347 14.38 -1.25 -1.44
C ASN A 347 14.80 -0.20 -0.38
N THR A 348 15.37 -0.64 0.73
CA THR A 348 15.72 0.23 1.85
C THR A 348 17.23 0.40 1.94
N PHE A 349 17.70 1.64 2.12
CA PHE A 349 19.11 2.00 2.25
C PHE A 349 19.36 2.70 3.58
N SER A 350 20.36 2.27 4.34
CA SER A 350 20.78 2.93 5.58
C SER A 350 22.15 3.56 5.41
N MET A 351 22.33 4.78 5.88
CA MET A 351 23.61 5.49 5.89
C MET A 351 23.81 6.15 7.24
N GLU A 352 24.94 5.89 7.88
CA GLU A 352 25.37 6.62 9.08
C GLU A 352 26.17 7.85 8.65
N LYS A 353 25.75 9.03 9.13
CA LYS A 353 26.42 10.30 8.85
C LYS A 353 26.26 11.25 10.03
N ASP A 354 27.36 11.80 10.53
CA ASP A 354 27.38 12.92 11.49
C ASP A 354 26.44 12.73 12.71
N ASN A 355 26.59 11.63 13.46
CA ASN A 355 25.72 11.28 14.61
C ASN A 355 24.24 11.05 14.27
N SER A 356 23.95 10.80 12.99
CA SER A 356 22.61 10.45 12.52
C SER A 356 22.60 9.17 11.70
N THR A 357 21.51 8.43 11.81
CA THR A 357 21.22 7.27 10.96
C THR A 357 20.09 7.65 10.02
N VAL A 358 20.37 7.64 8.72
CA VAL A 358 19.39 7.90 7.67
C VAL A 358 18.94 6.58 7.08
N ILE A 359 17.63 6.36 7.02
CA ILE A 359 16.99 5.18 6.45
C ILE A 359 16.05 5.64 5.34
N ASN A 360 16.37 5.30 4.09
CA ASN A 360 15.51 5.54 2.93
C ASN A 360 14.74 4.26 2.61
N SER A 361 13.41 4.30 2.53
CA SER A 361 12.53 3.24 2.05
C SER A 361 11.87 3.70 0.75
N ILE A 362 12.09 2.96 -0.33
CA ILE A 362 11.75 3.42 -1.69
C ILE A 362 10.73 2.48 -2.34
N GLY A 363 9.59 3.03 -2.74
CA GLY A 363 8.53 2.29 -3.44
C GLY A 363 8.83 2.14 -4.93
N THR A 364 8.41 1.03 -5.55
CA THR A 364 8.51 0.82 -7.00
C THR A 364 7.57 1.72 -7.82
N ASP A 365 6.73 2.49 -7.13
CA ASP A 365 5.83 3.52 -7.64
C ASP A 365 6.45 4.93 -7.57
N GLY A 366 7.75 5.03 -7.27
CA GLY A 366 8.47 6.30 -7.20
C GLY A 366 8.33 7.02 -5.86
N THR A 367 7.64 6.46 -4.88
CA THR A 367 7.57 7.05 -3.53
C THR A 367 8.88 6.84 -2.75
N ILE A 368 9.21 7.79 -1.89
CA ILE A 368 10.30 7.68 -0.92
C ILE A 368 9.82 8.09 0.46
N LEU A 369 10.22 7.29 1.45
CA LEU A 369 10.18 7.63 2.86
C LEU A 369 11.62 7.65 3.39
N GLN A 370 12.13 8.81 3.75
CA GLN A 370 13.40 8.95 4.44
C GLN A 370 13.14 9.24 5.92
N VAL A 371 13.77 8.46 6.79
CA VAL A 371 13.77 8.66 8.24
C VAL A 371 15.20 8.90 8.68
N LYS A 372 15.47 10.08 9.24
CA LYS A 372 16.77 10.44 9.81
C LYS A 372 16.63 10.57 11.32
N VAL A 373 17.34 9.71 12.04
CA VAL A 373 17.39 9.70 13.50
C VAL A 373 18.66 10.42 13.94
N VAL A 374 18.52 11.54 14.64
CA VAL A 374 19.62 12.38 15.14
C VAL A 374 19.73 12.20 16.64
N GLN A 375 20.85 11.66 17.12
CA GLN A 375 21.13 11.62 18.55
C GLN A 375 21.58 13.02 19.00
N GLN A 376 20.76 13.71 19.82
CA GLN A 376 21.24 14.93 20.45
C GLN A 376 22.36 14.57 21.43
N LYS A 377 23.53 15.20 21.27
CA LYS A 377 24.58 15.13 22.29
C LYS A 377 23.99 15.67 23.59
N THR A 378 23.90 14.82 24.61
CA THR A 378 23.63 15.25 25.98
C THR A 378 24.66 16.33 26.32
N ARG A 379 24.18 17.56 26.56
CA ARG A 379 25.02 18.62 27.10
C ARG A 379 25.43 18.15 28.50
N GLY A 380 26.69 17.72 28.62
CA GLY A 380 27.31 17.33 29.89
C GLY A 380 27.50 18.50 30.83
#